data_AF-A0A7S4STC4-F1
#
_entry.id   AF-A0A7S4STC4-F1
#
_cell.length_a   1.000
_cell.length_b   1.000
_cell.length_c   1.000
_cell.angle_alpha   90.00
_cell.angle_beta   90.00
_cell.angle_gamma   90.00
#
_symmetry.space_group_name_H-M   'P 1'
#
loop_
_entity.id
_entity.type
_entity.pdbx_description
1 polymer ?
#
loop_
_entity_poly.entity_id
_entity_poly.type
_entity_poly.pdbx_seq_one_letter_code
_entity_poly.pdbx_strand_id
1 'polypeptide(L)'
;NSTLWDVYYPPFKAAVDAGVGGIMCAAREENGLWACRDSSLINRDLRGMMGFKGMVISDVGAAQDVFDYESSFERGLDISLDSPEVLAPTDKAKEAMTRGVEMLVSAFTHMNSAEMAGCTPPDCEKELAANARSAAHSAIARTAAAS
;
A
#
# COMPACT_ATOMS: atom_id res chain seq x y z
N ASN A 1 14.96 -19.31 -11.61
CA ASN A 1 14.66 -18.12 -10.80
C ASN A 1 14.94 -16.80 -11.57
N SER A 2 14.66 -16.73 -12.88
CA SER A 2 14.99 -15.56 -13.73
C SER A 2 13.78 -14.66 -14.00
N THR A 3 12.56 -15.20 -14.01
CA THR A 3 11.40 -14.49 -14.57
C THR A 3 10.88 -13.33 -13.71
N LEU A 4 10.96 -13.40 -12.37
CA LEU A 4 10.46 -12.33 -11.50
C LEU A 4 11.33 -11.07 -11.57
N TRP A 5 12.65 -11.22 -11.45
CA TRP A 5 13.60 -10.11 -11.46
C TRP A 5 13.72 -9.44 -12.83
N ASP A 6 13.54 -10.21 -13.90
CA ASP A 6 13.69 -9.69 -15.26
C ASP A 6 12.40 -9.07 -15.80
N VAL A 7 11.22 -9.56 -15.38
CA VAL A 7 9.92 -9.16 -15.96
C VAL A 7 9.05 -8.38 -14.99
N TYR A 8 8.89 -8.84 -13.75
CA TYR A 8 7.86 -8.33 -12.84
C TYR A 8 8.37 -7.29 -11.85
N TYR A 9 9.59 -7.44 -11.33
CA TYR A 9 10.16 -6.56 -10.31
C TYR A 9 10.75 -5.24 -10.78
N PRO A 10 11.20 -5.04 -12.03
CA PRO A 10 11.72 -3.75 -12.47
C PRO A 10 10.80 -2.54 -12.16
N PRO A 11 9.46 -2.59 -12.42
CA PRO A 11 8.58 -1.48 -12.06
C PRO A 11 8.46 -1.26 -10.54
N PHE A 12 8.45 -2.32 -9.73
CA PHE A 12 8.42 -2.19 -8.27
C PHE A 12 9.72 -1.56 -7.74
N LYS A 13 10.88 -2.01 -8.24
CA LYS A 13 12.17 -1.43 -7.87
C LYS A 13 12.24 0.05 -8.23
N ALA A 14 11.77 0.42 -9.43
CA ALA A 14 11.72 1.82 -9.85
C ALA A 14 10.81 2.66 -8.94
N ALA A 15 9.66 2.13 -8.52
CA ALA A 15 8.77 2.82 -7.57
C ALA A 15 9.41 2.96 -6.18
N VAL A 16 10.11 1.93 -5.69
CA VAL A 16 10.86 1.98 -4.43
C VAL A 16 11.96 3.04 -4.50
N ASP A 17 12.72 3.08 -5.59
CA ASP A 17 13.78 4.07 -5.80
C ASP A 17 13.24 5.50 -5.93
N ALA A 18 12.02 5.65 -6.45
CA ALA A 18 11.31 6.93 -6.51
C ALA A 18 10.69 7.36 -5.16
N GLY A 19 10.78 6.52 -4.12
CA GLY A 19 10.28 6.84 -2.78
C GLY A 19 8.79 6.60 -2.59
N VAL A 20 8.22 5.59 -3.26
CA VAL A 20 6.80 5.22 -3.07
C VAL A 20 6.48 4.96 -1.59
N GLY A 21 5.37 5.51 -1.09
CA GLY A 21 4.98 5.41 0.32
C GLY A 21 4.32 4.08 0.70
N GLY A 22 3.71 3.37 -0.27
CA GLY A 22 3.00 2.13 -0.04
C GLY A 22 2.94 1.25 -1.28
N ILE A 23 2.94 -0.08 -1.07
CA ILE A 23 2.78 -1.09 -2.12
C ILE A 23 1.64 -2.02 -1.72
N MET A 24 0.74 -2.28 -2.66
CA MET A 24 -0.37 -3.20 -2.45
C MET A 24 0.00 -4.60 -2.92
N CYS A 25 -0.22 -5.61 -2.10
CA CYS A 25 -0.04 -7.01 -2.47
C CYS A 25 -1.30 -7.53 -3.19
N ALA A 26 -1.11 -8.33 -4.24
CA ALA A 26 -2.21 -8.80 -5.09
C ALA A 26 -3.07 -9.88 -4.41
N ALA A 27 -4.38 -9.86 -4.66
CA ALA A 27 -5.34 -10.91 -4.29
C ALA A 27 -5.24 -12.15 -5.20
N ARG A 28 -4.03 -12.66 -5.44
CA ARG A 28 -3.80 -13.84 -6.28
C ARG A 28 -2.91 -14.84 -5.58
N GLU A 29 -3.26 -16.10 -5.78
CA GLU A 29 -2.43 -17.24 -5.43
C GLU A 29 -1.35 -17.40 -6.51
N GLU A 30 -0.09 -17.46 -6.10
CA GLU A 30 0.99 -17.94 -6.94
C GLU A 30 1.70 -19.11 -6.25
N ASN A 31 1.87 -20.21 -6.97
CA ASN A 31 2.50 -21.44 -6.47
C ASN A 31 1.92 -21.98 -5.14
N GLY A 32 0.62 -21.83 -4.88
CA GLY A 32 0.02 -22.31 -3.62
C GLY A 32 -0.02 -21.28 -2.48
N LEU A 33 0.55 -20.09 -2.69
CA LEU A 33 0.63 -19.02 -1.68
C LEU A 33 0.07 -17.72 -2.22
N TRP A 34 -0.77 -17.06 -1.43
CA TRP A 34 -1.25 -15.71 -1.71
C TRP A 34 -0.09 -14.73 -1.64
N ALA A 35 -0.01 -13.76 -2.55
CA ALA A 35 1.11 -12.80 -2.58
C ALA A 35 1.27 -12.02 -1.26
N CYS A 36 0.16 -11.69 -0.60
CA CYS A 36 0.14 -11.05 0.73
C CYS A 36 0.65 -11.96 1.88
N ARG A 37 0.81 -13.26 1.62
CA ARG A 37 1.30 -14.29 2.55
C ARG A 37 2.63 -14.89 2.11
N ASP A 38 3.26 -14.38 1.06
CA ASP A 38 4.59 -14.83 0.66
C ASP A 38 5.66 -13.91 1.27
N SER A 39 6.19 -14.35 2.41
CA SER A 39 7.31 -13.68 3.10
C SER A 39 8.55 -13.54 2.20
N SER A 40 8.69 -14.39 1.20
CA SER A 40 9.80 -14.30 0.25
C SER A 40 9.63 -13.11 -0.70
N LEU A 41 8.42 -12.81 -1.15
CA LEU A 41 8.13 -11.61 -1.94
C LEU A 41 8.27 -10.35 -1.09
N ILE A 42 7.73 -10.36 0.14
CA ILE A 42 7.66 -9.17 0.99
C ILE A 42 8.99 -8.93 1.73
N ASN A 43 9.42 -9.85 2.57
CA ASN A 43 10.55 -9.62 3.46
C ASN A 43 11.89 -9.82 2.75
N ARG A 44 12.04 -10.88 1.96
CA ARG A 44 13.31 -11.14 1.23
C ARG A 44 13.46 -10.18 0.05
N ASP A 45 12.50 -10.16 -0.87
CA ASP A 45 12.69 -9.44 -2.14
C ASP A 45 12.39 -7.94 -1.97
N LEU A 46 11.19 -7.58 -1.55
CA LEU A 46 10.78 -6.17 -1.48
C LEU A 46 11.52 -5.38 -0.38
N ARG A 47 11.52 -5.86 0.87
CA ARG A 47 12.18 -5.15 1.97
C ARG A 47 13.69 -5.41 2.01
N GLY A 48 14.11 -6.64 1.75
CA GLY A 48 15.51 -7.07 1.82
C GLY A 48 16.32 -6.63 0.60
N MET A 49 15.91 -7.04 -0.60
CA MET A 49 16.68 -6.79 -1.83
C MET A 49 16.39 -5.42 -2.45
N MET A 50 15.13 -4.97 -2.48
CA MET A 50 14.79 -3.65 -3.03
C MET A 50 14.93 -2.53 -1.99
N GLY A 51 15.00 -2.86 -0.71
CA GLY A 51 15.19 -1.89 0.37
C GLY A 51 13.93 -1.11 0.75
N PHE A 52 12.74 -1.56 0.36
CA PHE A 52 11.48 -0.86 0.61
C PHE A 52 11.22 -0.66 2.11
N LYS A 53 10.88 0.58 2.49
CA LYS A 53 10.58 1.01 3.87
C LYS A 53 9.16 1.53 4.08
N GLY A 54 8.35 1.57 3.03
CA GLY A 54 6.96 1.96 3.12
C GLY A 54 6.07 0.81 3.62
N MET A 55 4.76 1.04 3.51
CA MET A 55 3.73 0.12 3.97
C MET A 55 3.38 -0.93 2.91
N VAL A 56 3.07 -2.15 3.36
CA VAL A 56 2.45 -3.19 2.54
C VAL A 56 0.97 -3.28 2.89
N ILE A 57 0.11 -3.09 1.88
CA ILE A 57 -1.35 -3.03 2.02
C ILE A 57 -1.98 -4.23 1.31
N SER A 58 -3.00 -4.86 1.88
CA SER A 58 -3.73 -5.93 1.19
C SER A 58 -4.66 -5.38 0.13
N ASP A 59 -4.82 -6.09 -0.99
CA ASP A 59 -5.97 -5.88 -1.86
C ASP A 59 -7.26 -6.37 -1.17
N VAL A 60 -8.42 -5.89 -1.60
CA VAL A 60 -9.72 -6.28 -1.05
C VAL A 60 -9.99 -7.73 -1.44
N GLY A 61 -10.23 -8.59 -0.46
CA GLY A 61 -10.37 -10.02 -0.66
C GLY A 61 -9.07 -10.80 -0.67
N ALA A 62 -7.90 -10.14 -0.59
CA ALA A 62 -6.61 -10.82 -0.58
C ALA A 62 -6.28 -11.50 0.75
N ALA A 63 -6.92 -11.07 1.84
CA ALA A 63 -6.77 -11.67 3.16
C ALA A 63 -8.00 -12.51 3.58
N GLN A 64 -8.94 -12.76 2.65
CA GLN A 64 -10.18 -13.53 2.88
C GLN A 64 -10.00 -15.02 3.16
N ASP A 65 -8.78 -15.53 3.31
CA ASP A 65 -8.58 -16.84 3.92
C ASP A 65 -8.80 -16.71 5.43
N VAL A 66 -10.07 -16.81 5.83
CA VAL A 66 -10.63 -16.68 7.19
C VAL A 66 -9.95 -17.59 8.22
N PHE A 67 -9.07 -18.51 7.80
CA PHE A 67 -8.38 -19.46 8.64
C PHE A 67 -6.96 -19.06 9.04
N ASP A 68 -6.33 -18.07 8.40
CA ASP A 68 -4.93 -17.70 8.70
C ASP A 68 -4.58 -16.25 8.34
N TYR A 69 -5.50 -15.34 8.64
CA TYR A 69 -5.35 -13.89 8.48
C TYR A 69 -4.13 -13.36 9.25
N GLU A 70 -3.89 -13.89 10.47
CA GLU A 70 -2.80 -13.48 11.35
C GLU A 70 -1.42 -13.70 10.74
N SER A 71 -1.20 -14.80 10.02
CA SER A 71 0.09 -15.06 9.37
C SER A 71 0.51 -13.98 8.39
N SER A 72 -0.45 -13.27 7.77
CA SER A 72 -0.15 -12.23 6.79
C SER A 72 0.64 -11.08 7.43
N PHE A 73 0.26 -10.67 8.65
CA PHE A 73 0.99 -9.65 9.41
C PHE A 73 2.38 -10.13 9.84
N GLU A 74 2.52 -11.39 10.25
CA GLU A 74 3.82 -11.98 10.57
C GLU A 74 4.73 -12.06 9.34
N ARG A 75 4.14 -12.10 8.14
CA ARG A 75 4.83 -12.21 6.86
C ARG A 75 5.06 -10.85 6.19
N GLY A 76 4.75 -9.76 6.87
CA GLY A 76 5.17 -8.40 6.51
C GLY A 76 4.07 -7.49 5.93
N LEU A 77 2.80 -7.93 5.97
CA LEU A 77 1.65 -7.06 5.76
C LEU A 77 1.55 -6.03 6.89
N ASP A 78 1.21 -4.78 6.59
CA ASP A 78 1.05 -3.71 7.57
C ASP A 78 -0.42 -3.27 7.72
N ILE A 79 -1.17 -3.23 6.61
CA ILE A 79 -2.57 -2.79 6.57
C ILE A 79 -3.40 -3.80 5.78
N SER A 80 -4.57 -4.16 6.31
CA SER A 80 -5.58 -4.90 5.58
C SER A 80 -6.74 -4.01 5.18
N LEU A 81 -7.22 -4.16 3.95
CA LEU A 81 -8.42 -3.49 3.43
C LEU A 81 -9.69 -4.35 3.59
N ASP A 82 -9.58 -5.54 4.18
CA ASP A 82 -10.74 -6.41 4.44
C ASP A 82 -11.59 -5.94 5.63
N SER A 83 -12.89 -6.25 5.58
CA SER A 83 -13.88 -5.73 6.52
C SER A 83 -13.53 -5.99 7.99
N PRO A 84 -13.79 -5.03 8.91
CA PRO A 84 -13.51 -5.15 10.33
C PRO A 84 -14.18 -6.35 11.04
N GLU A 85 -15.25 -6.89 10.47
CA GLU A 85 -15.93 -8.09 10.98
C GLU A 85 -15.09 -9.38 10.82
N VAL A 86 -14.11 -9.39 9.91
CA VAL A 86 -13.10 -10.45 9.76
C VAL A 86 -11.90 -10.21 10.68
N LEU A 87 -11.72 -8.97 11.14
CA LEU A 87 -10.64 -8.53 12.02
C LEU A 87 -10.99 -8.81 13.49
N ALA A 88 -10.98 -10.07 13.93
CA ALA A 88 -10.84 -10.35 15.37
C ALA A 88 -9.40 -9.96 15.78
N PRO A 89 -9.16 -8.85 16.48
CA PRO A 89 -7.82 -8.29 16.56
C PRO A 89 -7.06 -8.94 17.72
N THR A 90 -6.16 -9.87 17.39
CA THR A 90 -5.10 -10.29 18.30
C THR A 90 -4.14 -9.13 18.55
N ASP A 91 -3.35 -9.21 19.62
CA ASP A 91 -2.41 -8.14 19.96
C ASP A 91 -1.35 -7.90 18.87
N LYS A 92 -0.94 -8.95 18.15
CA LYS A 92 -0.06 -8.82 16.97
C LYS A 92 -0.72 -8.07 15.80
N ALA A 93 -1.99 -8.34 15.53
CA ALA A 93 -2.72 -7.60 14.49
C ALA A 93 -2.85 -6.12 14.87
N LYS A 94 -3.10 -5.81 16.15
CA LYS A 94 -3.10 -4.44 16.65
C LYS A 94 -1.74 -3.77 16.46
N GLU A 95 -0.64 -4.43 16.84
CA GLU A 95 0.71 -3.90 16.66
C GLU A 95 1.04 -3.62 15.19
N ALA A 96 0.68 -4.54 14.28
CA ALA A 96 0.90 -4.34 12.85
C ALA A 96 0.09 -3.16 12.29
N MET A 97 -1.19 -3.06 12.66
CA MET A 97 -2.03 -1.92 12.29
C MET A 97 -1.52 -0.61 12.88
N THR A 98 -1.04 -0.60 14.13
CA THR A 98 -0.43 0.59 14.74
C THR A 98 0.80 1.03 13.95
N ARG A 99 1.70 0.11 13.58
CA ARG A 99 2.84 0.44 12.71
C ARG A 99 2.38 0.97 11.36
N GLY A 100 1.35 0.38 10.76
CA GLY A 100 0.75 0.85 9.50
C GLY A 100 0.21 2.28 9.60
N VAL A 101 -0.49 2.61 10.68
CA VAL A 101 -1.00 3.96 10.97
C VAL A 101 0.15 4.95 11.21
N GLU A 102 1.18 4.56 11.97
CA GLU A 102 2.37 5.39 12.19
C GLU A 102 3.12 5.69 10.88
N MET A 103 3.30 4.67 10.03
CA MET A 103 3.86 4.83 8.69
C MET A 103 3.02 5.76 7.82
N LEU A 104 1.70 5.66 7.90
CA LEU A 104 0.77 6.52 7.17
C LEU A 104 0.88 7.97 7.63
N VAL A 105 0.86 8.22 8.94
CA VAL A 105 1.06 9.56 9.51
C VAL A 105 2.44 10.11 9.14
N SER A 106 3.49 9.30 9.22
CA SER A 106 4.85 9.68 8.81
C SER A 106 4.91 10.04 7.33
N ALA A 107 4.31 9.24 6.45
CA ALA A 107 4.25 9.50 5.02
C ALA A 107 3.51 10.81 4.72
N PHE A 108 2.34 11.04 5.32
CA PHE A 108 1.60 12.29 5.18
C PHE A 108 2.41 13.50 5.68
N THR A 109 3.13 13.34 6.79
CA THR A 109 4.01 14.38 7.33
C THR A 109 5.18 14.69 6.39
N HIS A 110 5.84 13.66 5.82
CA HIS A 110 6.93 13.82 4.86
C HIS A 110 6.48 14.38 3.51
N MET A 111 5.26 14.06 3.08
CA MET A 111 4.62 14.65 1.89
C MET A 111 4.12 16.08 2.14
N ASN A 112 4.26 16.58 3.37
CA ASN A 112 3.80 17.90 3.79
C ASN A 112 2.31 18.12 3.49
N SER A 113 1.50 17.06 3.54
CA SER A 113 0.15 17.05 2.98
C SER A 113 -0.80 18.04 3.68
N ALA A 114 -0.58 18.30 4.98
CA ALA A 114 -1.31 19.32 5.73
C ALA A 114 -0.99 20.74 5.23
N GLU A 115 0.27 21.01 4.88
CA GLU A 115 0.68 22.29 4.30
C GLU A 115 0.25 22.38 2.82
N MET A 116 0.24 21.25 2.07
CA MET A 116 -0.27 21.20 0.69
C MET A 116 -1.78 21.43 0.59
N ALA A 117 -2.55 21.05 1.62
CA ALA A 117 -4.00 21.25 1.66
C ALA A 117 -4.39 22.63 2.21
N GLY A 118 -3.44 23.43 2.72
CA GLY A 118 -3.72 24.74 3.32
C GLY A 118 -4.65 24.69 4.54
N CYS A 119 -4.79 23.51 5.15
CA CYS A 119 -5.73 23.24 6.22
C CYS A 119 -5.17 22.18 7.17
N THR A 120 -5.62 22.21 8.42
CA THR A 120 -5.25 21.20 9.42
C THR A 120 -6.41 20.20 9.57
N PRO A 121 -6.20 18.89 9.39
CA PRO A 121 -7.22 17.87 9.65
C PRO A 121 -7.78 17.98 11.08
N PRO A 122 -9.05 17.61 11.32
CA PRO A 122 -9.94 16.86 10.41
C PRO A 122 -10.77 17.72 9.44
N ASP A 123 -10.86 19.04 9.66
CA ASP A 123 -11.81 19.93 8.97
C ASP A 123 -11.31 20.45 7.61
N CYS A 124 -10.79 19.54 6.79
CA CYS A 124 -10.12 19.83 5.53
C CYS A 124 -10.96 19.51 4.28
N GLU A 125 -12.16 18.97 4.43
CA GLU A 125 -12.93 18.37 3.33
C GLU A 125 -13.15 19.34 2.16
N LYS A 126 -13.43 20.61 2.45
CA LYS A 126 -13.62 21.65 1.42
C LYS A 126 -12.36 21.92 0.61
N GLU A 127 -11.21 22.05 1.27
CA GLU A 127 -9.93 22.34 0.60
C GLU A 127 -9.43 21.12 -0.19
N LEU A 128 -9.60 19.92 0.37
CA LEU A 128 -9.30 18.66 -0.33
C LEU A 128 -10.20 18.46 -1.57
N ALA A 129 -11.48 18.86 -1.49
CA ALA A 129 -12.42 18.75 -2.60
C ALA A 129 -12.29 19.88 -3.63
N ALA A 130 -11.74 21.05 -3.26
CA ALA A 130 -11.70 22.24 -4.11
C ALA A 130 -11.01 22.01 -5.46
N ASN A 131 -10.00 21.13 -5.48
CA ASN A 131 -9.24 20.77 -6.68
C ASN A 131 -9.48 19.33 -7.15
N ALA A 132 -10.50 18.62 -6.64
CA ALA A 132 -10.77 17.25 -7.07
C ALA A 132 -11.03 17.13 -8.59
N ARG A 133 -11.58 18.18 -9.22
CA ARG A 133 -11.75 18.27 -10.68
C ARG A 133 -11.62 19.71 -11.16
N SER A 134 -10.73 19.95 -12.11
CA SER A 134 -10.52 21.25 -12.73
C SER A 134 -10.51 21.16 -14.26
N ALA A 135 -10.59 22.31 -14.94
CA ALA A 135 -10.40 22.38 -16.39
C ALA A 135 -9.00 21.89 -16.79
N ALA A 136 -7.97 22.19 -15.98
CA ALA A 136 -6.62 21.71 -16.17
C ALA A 136 -6.51 20.18 -16.04
N HIS A 137 -7.10 19.57 -15.00
CA HIS A 137 -7.15 18.11 -14.84
C HIS A 137 -7.86 17.44 -16.04
N SER A 138 -8.95 18.05 -16.50
CA SER A 138 -9.71 17.56 -17.66
C SER A 138 -8.90 17.66 -18.96
N ALA A 139 -8.10 18.71 -19.13
CA ALA A 139 -7.26 18.88 -20.31
C ALA A 139 -6.14 17.82 -20.37
N ILE A 140 -5.45 17.58 -19.25
CA ILE A 140 -4.43 16.52 -19.15
C ILE A 140 -5.04 15.15 -19.46
N ALA A 141 -6.22 14.84 -18.89
CA ALA A 141 -6.90 13.58 -19.15
C ALA A 141 -7.26 13.39 -20.63
N ARG A 142 -7.68 14.44 -21.33
CA ARG A 142 -7.95 14.37 -22.78
C ARG A 142 -6.69 14.14 -23.59
N THR A 143 -5.60 14.79 -23.24
CA THR A 143 -4.31 14.61 -23.92
C THR A 143 -3.82 13.17 -23.76
N ALA A 144 -3.90 12.61 -22.55
CA ALA A 144 -3.52 11.21 -22.29
C ALA A 144 -4.44 10.19 -22.99
N ALA A 145 -5.71 10.53 -23.20
CA ALA A 145 -6.64 9.67 -23.95
C ALA A 145 -6.43 9.70 -25.48
N ALA A 146 -5.70 10.69 -25.99
CA ALA A 146 -5.42 10.87 -27.41
C ALA A 146 -4.07 10.26 -27.87
N SER A 147 -3.25 9.80 -26.93
CA SER A 147 -1.98 9.08 -27.15
C SER A 147 -2.15 7.58 -27.08
#